data_AF-A0A5C6BAA8-F1
#
_entry.id   AF-A0A5C6BAA8-F1
#
_cell.length_a   1.000
_cell.length_b   1.000
_cell.length_c   1.000
_cell.angle_alpha   90.00
_cell.angle_beta   90.00
_cell.angle_gamma   90.00
#
_symmetry.space_group_name_H-M   'P 1'
#
loop_
_entity.id
_entity.type
_entity.pdbx_description
1 polymer ?
#
loop_
_entity_poly.entity_id
_entity_poly.type
_entity_poly.pdbx_seq_one_letter_code
_entity_poly.pdbx_strand_id
1 'polypeptide(L)'
;MARPEGSRNTLIAITYDTIGEMAGGIVGDTARQYTQRGQFDPRSLDSLLKWVNARRTAKGLPLIGIPDQAYTEQSAPNLPDSGYNPLTGEFEP
;
A
#
# COMPACT_ATOMS: atom_id res chain seq x y z
N MET A 1 -20.20 2.43 -35.07
CA MET A 1 -19.39 3.24 -34.12
C MET A 1 -18.81 2.28 -33.10
N ALA A 2 -17.48 2.13 -33.06
CA ALA A 2 -16.80 1.22 -32.15
C ALA A 2 -16.66 1.88 -30.77
N ARG A 3 -17.06 1.18 -29.71
CA ARG A 3 -16.89 1.60 -28.31
C ARG A 3 -15.39 1.50 -27.98
N PRO A 4 -14.76 2.54 -27.40
CA PRO A 4 -13.39 2.41 -26.91
C PRO A 4 -13.35 1.39 -25.78
N GLU A 5 -12.71 0.26 -26.04
CA GLU A 5 -12.40 -0.78 -25.06
C GLU A 5 -11.18 -0.29 -24.27
N GLY A 6 -11.40 0.41 -23.15
CA GLY A 6 -10.27 1.00 -22.45
C GLY A 6 -10.61 1.96 -21.33
N SER A 7 -11.44 1.55 -20.38
CA SER A 7 -11.36 2.12 -19.03
C SER A 7 -11.47 0.98 -18.04
N ARG A 8 -10.31 0.45 -17.60
CA ARG A 8 -10.21 -0.51 -16.49
C ARG A 8 -10.31 0.20 -15.14
N ASN A 9 -11.21 1.18 -15.03
CA ASN A 9 -11.43 1.88 -13.76
C ASN A 9 -12.36 1.02 -12.90
N THR A 10 -11.83 -0.07 -12.36
CA THR A 10 -12.56 -0.90 -11.40
C THR A 10 -12.64 -0.12 -10.09
N LEU A 11 -13.83 0.33 -9.73
CA LEU A 11 -14.10 0.85 -8.40
C LEU A 11 -14.01 -0.32 -7.41
N ILE A 12 -12.86 -0.45 -6.73
CA ILE A 12 -12.70 -1.45 -5.67
C ILE A 12 -13.49 -0.95 -4.46
N ALA A 13 -14.59 -1.63 -4.15
CA ALA A 13 -15.35 -1.38 -2.93
C ALA A 13 -14.60 -2.01 -1.74
N ILE A 14 -13.97 -1.17 -0.92
CA ILE A 14 -13.33 -1.61 0.31
C ILE A 14 -14.40 -1.66 1.41
N THR A 15 -14.61 -2.83 2.02
CA THR A 15 -15.59 -3.00 3.10
C THR A 15 -15.00 -2.62 4.46
N TYR A 16 -15.86 -2.37 5.45
CA TYR A 16 -15.41 -2.14 6.82
C TYR A 16 -14.67 -3.34 7.42
N ASP A 17 -14.99 -4.56 6.98
CA ASP A 17 -14.29 -5.76 7.41
C ASP A 17 -12.84 -5.76 6.90
N THR A 18 -12.66 -5.45 5.61
CA THR A 18 -11.33 -5.27 4.99
C THR A 18 -10.54 -4.15 5.69
N ILE A 19 -11.18 -3.03 6.04
CA ILE A 19 -10.55 -1.94 6.79
C ILE A 19 -10.11 -2.41 8.19
N GLY A 20 -10.95 -3.20 8.85
CA GLY A 20 -10.66 -3.79 10.15
C GLY A 20 -9.46 -4.74 10.10
N GLU A 21 -9.41 -5.60 9.08
CA GLU A 21 -8.30 -6.52 8.84
C GLU A 21 -6.99 -5.73 8.66
N MET A 22 -6.99 -4.70 7.80
CA MET A 22 -5.81 -3.85 7.56
C MET A 22 -5.31 -3.13 8.82
N ALA A 23 -6.21 -2.66 9.67
CA ALA A 23 -5.88 -2.01 10.95
C ALA A 23 -5.34 -2.98 12.03
N GLY A 24 -5.11 -4.24 11.67
CA GLY A 24 -4.47 -5.25 12.51
C GLY A 24 -5.43 -6.31 13.01
N GLY A 25 -6.29 -6.85 12.15
CA GLY A 25 -7.16 -7.98 12.47
C GLY A 25 -8.36 -7.63 13.36
N ILE A 26 -8.96 -6.46 13.14
CA ILE A 26 -10.23 -6.11 13.78
C ILE A 26 -11.37 -6.79 13.02
N VAL A 27 -12.17 -7.57 13.72
CA VAL A 27 -13.28 -8.34 13.15
C VAL A 27 -14.63 -7.65 13.39
N GLY A 28 -15.57 -7.81 12.45
CA GLY A 28 -16.95 -7.37 12.56
C GLY A 28 -17.15 -5.85 12.44
N ASP A 29 -18.28 -5.35 12.93
CA ASP A 29 -18.68 -3.93 12.82
C ASP A 29 -17.79 -2.93 13.58
N THR A 30 -16.71 -3.38 14.22
CA THR A 30 -15.83 -2.53 15.02
C THR A 30 -15.24 -1.37 14.19
N ALA A 31 -14.77 -1.62 12.97
CA ALA A 31 -14.26 -0.55 12.09
C ALA A 31 -15.36 0.48 11.75
N ARG A 32 -16.59 0.02 11.55
CA ARG A 32 -17.75 0.88 11.31
C ARG A 32 -18.11 1.73 12.53
N GLN A 33 -18.01 1.18 13.74
CA GLN A 33 -18.22 1.95 14.97
C GLN A 33 -17.21 3.08 15.12
N TYR A 34 -15.94 2.85 14.74
CA TYR A 34 -14.92 3.90 14.75
C TYR A 34 -15.22 5.02 13.74
N THR A 35 -15.72 4.66 12.56
CA THR A 35 -16.23 5.65 11.60
C THR A 35 -17.40 6.45 12.15
N GLN A 36 -18.37 5.79 12.77
CA GLN A 36 -19.54 6.46 13.37
C GLN A 36 -19.17 7.41 14.51
N ARG A 37 -18.07 7.14 15.20
CA ARG A 37 -17.46 8.03 16.20
C ARG A 37 -16.63 9.17 15.60
N GLY A 38 -16.51 9.23 14.28
CA GLY A 38 -15.72 10.24 13.58
C GLY A 38 -14.21 10.06 13.69
N GLN A 39 -13.71 8.86 14.05
CA GLN A 39 -12.26 8.64 14.15
C GLN A 39 -11.54 8.58 12.81
N PHE A 40 -12.27 8.23 11.75
CA PHE A 40 -11.77 8.32 10.37
C PHE A 40 -12.94 8.45 9.40
N ASP A 41 -12.68 9.03 8.24
CA ASP A 41 -13.63 9.10 7.13
C ASP A 41 -13.36 7.98 6.11
N PRO A 42 -14.31 7.04 5.89
CA PRO A 42 -14.15 5.95 4.92
C PRO A 42 -14.11 6.44 3.47
N ARG A 43 -14.54 7.68 3.20
CA ARG A 43 -14.48 8.30 1.87
C ARG A 43 -13.15 8.99 1.62
N SER A 44 -12.32 9.20 2.65
CA SER A 44 -11.01 9.81 2.55
C SER A 44 -9.91 8.78 2.79
N LEU A 45 -9.18 8.45 1.73
CA LEU A 45 -8.09 7.47 1.80
C LEU A 45 -6.99 7.89 2.80
N ASP A 46 -6.64 9.17 2.85
CA ASP A 46 -5.67 9.71 3.81
C ASP A 46 -6.14 9.56 5.26
N SER A 47 -7.41 9.90 5.54
CA SER A 47 -8.00 9.76 6.88
C SER A 47 -8.02 8.29 7.32
N LEU A 48 -8.45 7.40 6.43
CA LEU A 48 -8.48 5.97 6.65
C LEU A 48 -7.08 5.40 6.92
N LEU A 49 -6.08 5.76 6.11
CA LEU A 49 -4.72 5.26 6.27
C LEU A 49 -4.05 5.80 7.53
N LYS A 50 -4.26 7.06 7.90
CA LYS A 50 -3.79 7.59 9.19
C LYS A 50 -4.33 6.77 10.36
N TRP A 51 -5.62 6.46 10.34
CA TRP A 51 -6.24 5.65 11.38
C TRP A 51 -5.75 4.20 11.40
N VAL A 52 -5.67 3.55 10.23
CA VAL A 52 -5.11 2.20 10.07
C VAL A 52 -3.68 2.15 10.59
N ASN A 53 -2.83 3.09 10.17
CA ASN A 53 -1.43 3.14 10.56
C ASN A 53 -1.24 3.43 12.05
N ALA A 54 -2.03 4.32 12.66
CA ALA A 54 -1.99 4.53 14.10
C ALA A 54 -2.24 3.23 14.88
N ARG A 55 -3.19 2.40 14.42
CA ARG A 55 -3.47 1.09 15.01
C ARG A 55 -2.37 0.08 14.77
N ARG A 56 -1.80 0.05 13.57
CA ARG A 56 -0.67 -0.83 13.23
C ARG A 56 0.57 -0.49 14.05
N THR A 57 0.88 0.81 14.24
CA THR A 57 1.94 1.28 15.13
C THR A 57 1.74 0.81 16.57
N ALA A 58 0.52 0.93 17.10
CA ALA A 58 0.22 0.45 18.45
C ALA A 58 0.39 -1.06 18.62
N LYS A 59 0.35 -1.83 17.52
CA LYS A 59 0.57 -3.28 17.49
C LYS A 59 1.99 -3.69 17.05
N GLY A 60 2.88 -2.73 16.75
CA GLY A 60 4.20 -3.01 16.20
C GLY A 60 4.17 -3.60 14.79
N LEU A 61 3.09 -3.39 14.02
CA LEU A 61 2.95 -3.87 12.65
C LEU A 61 3.55 -2.85 11.66
N PRO A 62 4.08 -3.33 10.51
CA PRO A 62 4.63 -2.44 9.49
C PRO A 62 3.56 -1.53 8.90
N LEU A 63 3.91 -0.27 8.65
CA LEU A 63 2.99 0.75 8.13
C LEU A 63 2.55 0.44 6.70
N ILE A 64 1.32 0.85 6.35
CA ILE A 64 0.77 0.78 4.99
C ILE A 64 0.77 2.19 4.42
N GLY A 65 1.56 2.42 3.36
CA GLY A 65 1.59 3.71 2.65
C GLY A 65 0.66 3.72 1.45
N ILE A 66 0.17 4.91 1.07
CA ILE A 66 -0.06 5.19 -0.36
C ILE A 66 1.35 5.36 -0.96
N PRO A 67 1.64 4.81 -2.14
CA PRO A 67 2.78 5.29 -2.90
C PRO A 67 2.57 6.78 -3.21
N ASP A 68 3.11 7.64 -2.36
CA ASP A 68 3.53 8.95 -2.82
C ASP A 68 4.53 8.69 -3.95
N GLN A 69 4.54 9.51 -5.00
CA GLN A 69 5.40 9.27 -6.18
C GLN A 69 6.90 9.19 -5.86
N ALA A 70 7.30 9.35 -4.60
CA ALA A 70 8.54 8.86 -4.04
C ALA A 70 8.47 7.37 -3.59
N TYR A 71 8.08 6.45 -4.49
CA TYR A 71 8.85 5.20 -4.55
C TYR A 71 10.26 5.61 -5.01
N THR A 72 11.04 6.22 -4.12
CA THR A 72 12.47 6.05 -4.17
C THR A 72 12.63 4.59 -3.87
N GLU A 73 12.69 3.77 -4.92
CA GLU A 73 13.34 2.47 -4.85
C GLU A 73 14.55 2.71 -3.97
N GLN A 74 14.57 2.13 -2.77
CA GLN A 74 15.80 2.02 -2.02
C GLN A 74 16.72 1.34 -3.01
N SER A 75 17.58 2.14 -3.63
CA SER A 75 18.56 1.68 -4.58
C SER A 75 19.21 0.52 -3.86
N ALA A 76 19.08 -0.68 -4.42
CA ALA A 76 19.85 -1.82 -3.98
C ALA A 76 21.27 -1.28 -3.71
N PRO A 77 21.87 -1.58 -2.54
CA PRO A 77 23.15 -0.98 -2.16
C PRO A 77 24.04 -1.07 -3.39
N ASN A 78 24.49 0.07 -3.93
CA ASN A 78 25.23 0.13 -5.19
C ASN A 78 26.25 -1.00 -5.17
N LEU A 79 25.94 -2.10 -5.86
CA LEU A 79 26.91 -3.17 -6.01
C LEU A 79 28.05 -2.48 -6.76
N PRO A 80 29.28 -2.49 -6.24
CA PRO A 80 30.39 -1.98 -7.00
C PRO A 80 30.33 -2.66 -8.36
N ASP A 81 30.38 -1.84 -9.43
CA ASP A 81 30.39 -2.23 -10.82
C ASP A 81 31.25 -3.49 -10.96
N SER A 82 30.60 -4.66 -10.98
CA SER A 82 31.29 -5.88 -10.62
C SER A 82 32.04 -6.44 -11.82
N GLY A 83 32.26 -5.64 -12.89
CA GLY A 83 32.90 -6.05 -14.15
C GLY A 83 32.20 -7.22 -14.86
N TYR A 84 31.04 -7.67 -14.36
CA TYR A 84 30.43 -8.92 -14.79
C TYR A 84 29.51 -8.68 -15.98
N ASN A 85 29.90 -9.22 -17.14
CA ASN A 85 29.08 -9.16 -18.34
C ASN A 85 28.16 -10.39 -18.40
N PRO A 86 26.83 -10.26 -18.19
CA PRO A 86 25.91 -11.40 -18.10
C PRO A 86 25.67 -12.10 -19.44
N LEU A 87 26.12 -11.52 -20.56
CA LEU A 87 26.02 -12.12 -21.89
C LEU A 87 27.14 -13.11 -22.17
N THR A 88 28.31 -12.93 -21.55
CA THR A 88 29.49 -13.78 -21.73
C THR A 88 29.86 -14.56 -20.47
N GLY A 89 29.39 -14.14 -19.30
CA GLY A 89 29.69 -14.75 -18.01
C GLY A 89 31.09 -14.42 -17.47
N GLU A 90 31.74 -13.39 -18.01
CA GLU A 90 33.13 -13.03 -17.70
C GLU A 90 33.23 -11.73 -16.89
N PHE A 91 34.32 -11.61 -16.12
CA PHE A 91 34.69 -10.37 -15.41
C PHE A 91 35.68 -9.59 -16.29
N GLU A 92 35.33 -8.38 -16.71
CA GLU A 92 36.29 -7.46 -17.37
C GLU A 92 37.32 -6.95 -16.35
N PRO A 93 38.63 -6.92 -16.70
CA PRO A 93 39.72 -6.51 -15.82
C PRO A 93 39.79 -4.99 -15.58
#